data_AF-A0A9X5VHH8-F1
#
_entry.id   AF-A0A9X5VHH8-F1
#
_cell.length_a   1.000
_cell.length_b   1.000
_cell.length_c   1.000
_cell.angle_alpha   90.00
_cell.angle_beta   90.00
_cell.angle_gamma   90.00
#
_symmetry.space_group_name_H-M   'P 1'
#
loop_
_entity.id
_entity.type
_entity.pdbx_description
1 polymer ?
#
loop_
_entity_poly.entity_id
_entity_poly.type
_entity_poly.pdbx_seq_one_letter_code
_entity_poly.pdbx_strand_id
1 'polypeptide(L)'
;MESGGVKGTGNAVHRSEIDEVIKNNYDKDGNLINRSIVPKGYDSVEDFLKQVDDTTIKEFGYDSVEEFKEVVGYVDEYLNASPKNNILNKSLAGGTHVKGVDYDVLGFPIFKGDAVKFQTKLDKGMFIASDDKQFKFCTKALKEAIEKGDIPKEIFTEKQLRDIYNEEARIKGLTWHHHQVPGKMQLVVSKTHKVNHLGGNALWGDGIR
;
A
#
# COMPACT_ATOMS: atom_id res chain seq x y z
N MET A 1 -24.08 48.78 14.08
CA MET A 1 -24.43 47.88 15.21
C MET A 1 -25.71 47.19 14.76
N GLU A 2 -25.84 45.88 14.57
CA GLU A 2 -25.18 44.67 15.08
C GLU A 2 -25.17 43.65 13.91
N SER A 3 -24.04 43.08 13.50
CA SER A 3 -23.51 41.76 13.93
C SER A 3 -24.55 40.64 14.02
N GLY A 4 -24.68 39.84 12.96
CA GLY A 4 -25.31 38.52 12.97
C GLY A 4 -24.27 37.49 12.52
N GLY A 5 -23.74 36.72 13.48
CA GLY A 5 -22.51 35.96 13.37
C GLY A 5 -22.55 34.72 12.47
N VAL A 6 -21.36 34.41 11.96
CA VAL A 6 -20.98 33.18 11.28
C VAL A 6 -21.15 32.00 12.25
N LYS A 7 -22.03 31.05 11.92
CA LYS A 7 -22.09 29.74 12.59
C LYS A 7 -20.90 28.89 12.13
N GLY A 8 -19.83 28.90 12.93
CA GLY A 8 -18.73 27.95 12.80
C GLY A 8 -19.22 26.53 13.09
N THR A 9 -19.04 25.63 12.14
CA THR A 9 -19.24 24.18 12.27
C THR A 9 -18.08 23.59 13.08
N GLY A 10 -18.17 23.69 14.40
CA GLY A 10 -17.23 23.04 15.32
C GLY A 10 -17.76 21.68 15.77
N ASN A 11 -17.63 20.64 14.93
CA ASN A 11 -17.59 19.27 15.46
C ASN A 11 -16.19 19.08 16.05
N ALA A 12 -15.99 19.63 17.25
CA ALA A 12 -14.74 19.46 17.99
C ALA A 12 -14.67 18.01 18.47
N VAL A 13 -13.68 17.27 17.98
CA VAL A 13 -13.31 15.95 18.50
C VAL A 13 -13.22 16.02 20.02
N HIS A 14 -13.96 15.17 20.71
CA HIS A 14 -13.99 15.16 22.18
C HIS A 14 -12.92 14.22 22.76
N ARG A 15 -12.71 13.08 22.10
CA ARG A 15 -11.71 12.07 22.48
C ARG A 15 -11.13 11.44 21.23
N SER A 16 -9.85 11.08 21.29
CA SER A 16 -9.20 10.20 20.34
C SER A 16 -8.55 9.02 21.04
N GLU A 17 -8.46 7.87 20.38
CA GLU A 17 -7.65 6.74 20.81
C GLU A 17 -6.91 6.12 19.62
N ILE A 18 -5.70 5.62 19.85
CA ILE A 18 -4.90 4.96 18.81
C ILE A 18 -4.88 3.46 19.11
N ASP A 19 -5.41 2.69 18.17
CA ASP A 19 -5.34 1.22 18.12
C ASP A 19 -4.26 0.83 17.11
N GLU A 20 -3.06 0.60 17.63
CA GLU A 20 -1.82 0.33 16.89
C GLU A 20 -1.42 1.49 15.96
N VAL A 21 -1.99 1.51 14.76
CA VAL A 21 -1.74 2.50 13.71
C VAL A 21 -3.04 3.18 13.26
N ILE A 22 -4.18 2.91 13.92
CA ILE A 22 -5.46 3.49 13.55
C ILE A 22 -5.94 4.38 14.69
N LYS A 23 -6.00 5.68 14.43
CA LYS A 23 -6.57 6.68 15.34
C LYS A 23 -8.06 6.79 15.11
N ASN A 24 -8.86 6.50 16.13
CA ASN A 24 -10.31 6.69 16.13
C ASN A 24 -10.64 7.98 16.88
N ASN A 25 -11.41 8.86 16.26
CA ASN A 25 -11.89 10.10 16.86
C ASN A 25 -13.39 9.99 17.16
N TYR A 26 -13.79 10.48 18.34
CA TYR A 26 -15.16 10.40 18.82
C TYR A 26 -15.72 11.77 19.15
N ASP A 27 -17.03 11.93 18.94
CA ASP A 27 -17.78 13.08 19.40
C ASP A 27 -18.02 13.02 20.92
N LYS A 28 -18.64 14.06 21.46
CA LYS A 28 -18.99 14.18 22.88
C LYS A 28 -19.96 13.09 23.37
N ASP A 29 -20.72 12.48 22.46
CA ASP A 29 -21.74 11.47 22.74
C ASP A 29 -21.14 10.05 22.59
N GLY A 30 -19.86 9.93 22.21
CA GLY A 30 -19.13 8.68 22.04
C GLY A 30 -19.29 8.05 20.66
N ASN A 31 -19.88 8.74 19.67
CA ASN A 31 -20.00 8.22 18.32
C ASN A 31 -18.68 8.40 17.56
N LEU A 32 -18.30 7.38 16.79
CA LEU A 32 -17.13 7.45 15.92
C LEU A 32 -17.35 8.51 14.83
N ILE A 33 -16.49 9.53 14.79
CA ILE A 33 -16.50 10.59 13.78
C ILE A 33 -15.72 10.15 12.54
N ASN A 34 -14.47 9.77 12.74
CA ASN A 34 -13.58 9.38 11.67
C ASN A 34 -12.44 8.51 12.21
N ARG A 35 -11.76 7.86 11.28
CA ARG A 35 -10.58 7.05 11.52
C ARG A 35 -9.45 7.56 10.65
N SER A 36 -8.24 7.60 11.18
CA SER A 36 -7.05 7.98 10.41
C SER A 36 -5.91 7.03 10.68
N ILE A 37 -5.13 6.73 9.64
CA ILE A 37 -3.88 6.00 9.74
C ILE A 37 -2.82 6.89 10.39
N VAL A 38 -2.06 6.33 11.31
CA VAL A 38 -0.99 6.99 12.04
C VAL A 38 0.19 6.03 12.13
N PRO A 39 1.41 6.45 11.76
CA PRO A 39 2.60 5.63 11.90
C PRO A 39 2.80 5.13 13.33
N LYS A 40 3.19 3.86 13.46
CA LYS A 40 3.43 3.23 14.76
C LYS A 40 4.43 4.06 15.58
N GLY A 41 4.02 4.42 16.80
CA GLY A 41 4.85 5.20 17.73
C GLY A 41 4.74 6.72 17.59
N TYR A 42 3.82 7.22 16.76
CA TYR A 42 3.57 8.65 16.59
C TYR A 42 2.11 9.00 16.93
N ASP A 43 1.85 10.27 17.27
CA ASP A 43 0.51 10.77 17.59
C ASP A 43 -0.30 11.22 16.35
N SER A 44 0.43 11.49 15.25
CA SER A 44 -0.08 11.97 13.97
C SER A 44 0.88 11.66 12.82
N VAL A 45 0.38 11.74 11.58
CA VAL A 45 1.22 11.67 10.37
C VAL A 45 2.15 12.88 10.32
N GLU A 46 1.68 14.06 10.73
CA GLU A 46 2.47 15.29 10.77
C GLU A 46 3.68 15.17 11.71
N ASP A 47 3.54 14.51 12.85
CA ASP A 47 4.64 14.29 13.79
C ASP A 47 5.68 13.32 13.23
N PHE A 48 5.25 12.27 12.53
CA PHE A 48 6.14 11.38 11.80
C PHE A 48 6.90 12.12 10.70
N LEU A 49 6.20 12.93 9.90
CA LEU A 49 6.77 13.68 8.78
C LEU A 49 7.77 14.77 9.19
N LYS A 50 7.83 15.16 10.47
CA LYS A 50 8.89 16.03 11.01
C LYS A 50 10.22 15.30 11.20
N GLN A 51 10.20 13.97 11.28
CA GLN A 51 11.37 13.12 11.57
C GLN A 51 11.94 12.43 10.33
N VAL A 52 11.25 12.51 9.19
CA VAL A 52 11.63 11.81 7.97
C VAL A 52 11.75 12.75 6.77
N ASP A 53 12.58 12.34 5.82
CA ASP A 53 12.77 13.00 4.53
C ASP A 53 12.80 11.93 3.41
N ASP A 54 13.03 12.35 2.16
CA ASP A 54 13.09 11.44 1.01
C ASP A 54 14.26 10.43 1.08
N THR A 55 15.21 10.62 1.98
CA THR A 55 16.30 9.67 2.22
C THR A 55 15.84 8.60 3.22
N THR A 56 15.31 9.01 4.37
CA THR A 56 14.93 8.08 5.45
C THR A 56 13.63 7.35 5.19
N ILE A 57 12.69 7.92 4.42
CA ILE A 57 11.41 7.27 4.11
C ILE A 57 11.57 5.96 3.32
N LYS A 58 12.70 5.80 2.61
CA LYS A 58 13.04 4.58 1.87
C LYS A 58 13.23 3.36 2.77
N GLU A 59 13.62 3.57 4.03
CA GLU A 59 13.71 2.51 5.02
C GLU A 59 12.33 1.89 5.32
N PHE A 60 11.26 2.65 5.09
CA PHE A 60 9.87 2.22 5.26
C PHE A 60 9.23 1.71 3.95
N GLY A 61 10.00 1.57 2.87
CA GLY A 61 9.51 1.01 1.60
C GLY A 61 8.86 2.01 0.64
N TYR A 62 9.05 3.32 0.87
CA TYR A 62 8.51 4.39 0.04
C TYR A 62 9.62 5.13 -0.70
N ASP A 63 9.40 5.48 -1.97
CA ASP A 63 10.43 6.16 -2.76
C ASP A 63 10.55 7.66 -2.43
N SER A 64 9.51 8.26 -1.83
CA SER A 64 9.47 9.66 -1.39
C SER A 64 8.43 9.89 -0.28
N VAL A 65 8.53 11.03 0.41
CA VAL A 65 7.52 11.49 1.38
C VAL A 65 6.16 11.73 0.71
N GLU A 66 6.16 12.18 -0.54
CA GLU A 66 4.91 12.41 -1.28
C GLU A 66 4.17 11.10 -1.57
N GLU A 67 4.90 10.05 -1.96
CA GLU A 67 4.35 8.70 -2.13
C GLU A 67 3.73 8.17 -0.82
N PHE A 68 4.40 8.41 0.31
CA PHE A 68 3.86 8.04 1.62
C PHE A 68 2.55 8.77 1.95
N LYS A 69 2.47 10.08 1.67
CA LYS A 69 1.24 10.87 1.87
C LYS A 69 0.09 10.41 1.00
N GLU A 70 0.36 10.03 -0.26
CA GLU A 70 -0.67 9.44 -1.12
C GLU A 70 -1.25 8.18 -0.47
N VAL A 71 -0.39 7.27 0.03
CA VAL A 71 -0.84 6.06 0.73
C VAL A 71 -1.67 6.39 1.97
N VAL A 72 -1.25 7.37 2.78
CA VAL A 72 -2.03 7.83 3.93
C VAL A 72 -3.45 8.22 3.51
N GLY A 73 -3.60 9.02 2.46
CA GLY A 73 -4.91 9.44 1.94
C GLY A 73 -5.80 8.26 1.54
N TYR A 74 -5.27 7.34 0.75
CA TYR A 74 -6.02 6.15 0.33
C TYR A 74 -6.42 5.22 1.49
N VAL A 75 -5.56 5.10 2.49
CA VAL A 75 -5.87 4.30 3.68
C VAL A 75 -6.94 4.97 4.53
N ASP A 76 -6.90 6.29 4.71
CA ASP A 76 -7.94 7.04 5.41
C ASP A 76 -9.29 6.89 4.71
N GLU A 77 -9.33 7.06 3.39
CA GLU A 77 -10.55 6.83 2.60
C GLU A 77 -11.08 5.40 2.80
N TYR A 78 -10.20 4.39 2.70
CA TYR A 78 -10.56 2.99 2.93
C TYR A 78 -11.11 2.76 4.35
N LEU A 79 -10.47 3.28 5.39
CA LEU A 79 -10.89 3.09 6.78
C LEU A 79 -12.25 3.76 7.09
N ASN A 80 -12.56 4.87 6.42
CA ASN A 80 -13.81 5.61 6.61
C ASN A 80 -14.95 5.14 5.69
N ALA A 81 -14.66 4.41 4.62
CA ALA A 81 -15.68 3.81 3.75
C ALA A 81 -16.57 2.79 4.49
N SER A 82 -16.05 2.15 5.55
CA SER A 82 -16.81 1.23 6.40
C SER A 82 -16.15 1.04 7.76
N PRO A 83 -16.90 1.00 8.87
CA PRO A 83 -16.34 0.71 10.20
C PRO A 83 -15.73 -0.69 10.32
N LYS A 84 -16.04 -1.60 9.37
CA LYS A 84 -15.46 -2.94 9.31
C LYS A 84 -14.09 -2.98 8.64
N ASN A 85 -13.73 -1.95 7.88
CA ASN A 85 -12.45 -1.88 7.18
C ASN A 85 -11.31 -1.75 8.19
N ASN A 86 -10.22 -2.45 7.96
CA ASN A 86 -9.12 -2.53 8.92
C ASN A 86 -7.81 -2.89 8.21
N ILE A 87 -6.68 -2.58 8.85
CA ILE A 87 -5.37 -3.02 8.39
C ILE A 87 -5.05 -4.34 9.10
N LEU A 88 -4.95 -5.42 8.33
CA LEU A 88 -4.84 -6.78 8.87
C LEU A 88 -3.62 -6.96 9.78
N ASN A 89 -2.48 -6.36 9.42
CA ASN A 89 -1.21 -6.53 10.11
C ASN A 89 -0.79 -5.27 10.89
N LYS A 90 -1.76 -4.45 11.33
CA LYS A 90 -1.48 -3.21 12.07
C LYS A 90 -0.58 -3.40 13.30
N SER A 91 -0.69 -4.53 13.99
CA SER A 91 0.14 -4.85 15.16
C SER A 91 1.59 -5.23 14.80
N LEU A 92 1.88 -5.48 13.52
CA LEU A 92 3.23 -5.78 13.02
C LEU A 92 3.95 -4.54 12.50
N ALA A 93 3.28 -3.37 12.49
CA ALA A 93 3.84 -2.13 11.98
C ALA A 93 5.20 -1.78 12.62
N GLY A 94 6.18 -1.43 11.78
CA GLY A 94 7.55 -1.13 12.18
C GLY A 94 8.38 -2.34 12.64
N GLY A 95 7.83 -3.55 12.55
CA GLY A 95 8.49 -4.78 12.97
C GLY A 95 8.85 -5.73 11.82
N THR A 96 9.70 -6.69 12.13
CA THR A 96 9.98 -7.87 11.29
C THR A 96 9.20 -9.06 11.86
N HIS A 97 8.21 -9.62 11.15
CA HIS A 97 7.45 -10.75 11.72
C HIS A 97 6.87 -11.76 10.71
N VAL A 98 7.14 -13.03 11.01
CA VAL A 98 6.69 -14.27 10.34
C VAL A 98 7.25 -14.47 8.92
N LYS A 99 8.04 -15.54 8.74
CA LYS A 99 8.62 -15.99 7.44
C LYS A 99 9.62 -15.03 6.77
N GLY A 100 10.15 -14.05 7.50
CA GLY A 100 11.22 -13.15 7.01
C GLY A 100 10.74 -12.00 6.12
N VAL A 101 9.49 -11.57 6.28
CA VAL A 101 8.94 -10.36 5.64
C VAL A 101 8.86 -9.25 6.69
N ASP A 102 9.37 -8.07 6.33
CA ASP A 102 9.30 -6.87 7.15
C ASP A 102 7.97 -6.15 6.93
N TYR A 103 7.56 -5.28 7.86
CA TYR A 103 6.39 -4.43 7.71
C TYR A 103 6.77 -2.97 7.87
N ASP A 104 6.15 -2.11 7.07
CA ASP A 104 6.32 -0.66 7.18
C ASP A 104 5.68 -0.11 8.46
N VAL A 105 5.82 1.20 8.67
CA VAL A 105 5.27 1.91 9.83
C VAL A 105 3.75 1.94 9.90
N LEU A 106 3.05 1.48 8.86
CA LEU A 106 1.60 1.40 8.78
C LEU A 106 1.08 -0.05 8.86
N GLY A 107 1.97 -1.05 8.83
CA GLY A 107 1.63 -2.47 8.86
C GLY A 107 1.44 -3.12 7.48
N PHE A 108 1.95 -2.53 6.39
CA PHE A 108 2.01 -3.17 5.07
C PHE A 108 3.31 -3.96 4.89
N PRO A 109 3.29 -5.13 4.21
CA PRO A 109 4.48 -5.93 4.00
C PRO A 109 5.47 -5.24 3.05
N ILE A 110 6.75 -5.29 3.39
CA ILE A 110 7.85 -4.83 2.54
C ILE A 110 8.51 -6.06 1.90
N PHE A 111 8.24 -6.28 0.62
CA PHE A 111 8.98 -7.26 -0.18
C PHE A 111 10.26 -6.62 -0.74
N LYS A 112 11.40 -7.27 -0.57
CA LYS A 112 12.71 -6.75 -1.01
C LYS A 112 13.69 -7.86 -1.39
N GLY A 113 14.83 -7.47 -1.95
CA GLY A 113 15.91 -8.38 -2.36
C GLY A 113 15.43 -9.45 -3.34
N ASP A 114 15.91 -10.68 -3.18
CA ASP A 114 15.62 -11.80 -4.09
C ASP A 114 14.15 -12.19 -4.17
N ALA A 115 13.31 -11.75 -3.23
CA ALA A 115 11.88 -12.00 -3.24
C ALA A 115 11.15 -11.18 -4.32
N VAL A 116 11.68 -10.03 -4.75
CA VAL A 116 11.12 -9.17 -5.78
C VAL A 116 11.88 -9.40 -7.09
N LYS A 117 11.17 -9.81 -8.14
CA LYS A 117 11.76 -10.08 -9.46
C LYS A 117 11.64 -8.91 -10.41
N PHE A 118 10.64 -8.07 -10.21
CA PHE A 118 10.40 -6.89 -11.03
C PHE A 118 9.42 -5.95 -10.33
N GLN A 119 9.52 -4.67 -10.65
CA GLN A 119 8.58 -3.64 -10.21
C GLN A 119 8.22 -2.76 -11.41
N THR A 120 6.94 -2.38 -11.50
CA THR A 120 6.45 -1.44 -12.51
C THR A 120 5.30 -0.60 -11.94
N LYS A 121 4.85 0.40 -12.70
CA LYS A 121 3.70 1.23 -12.37
C LYS A 121 2.63 1.07 -13.43
N LEU A 122 1.40 0.85 -12.99
CA LEU A 122 0.22 0.88 -13.85
C LEU A 122 -0.07 2.31 -14.29
N ASP A 123 -0.58 2.46 -15.51
CA ASP A 123 -1.25 3.68 -15.92
C ASP A 123 -2.54 3.87 -15.11
N LYS A 124 -2.94 5.11 -14.83
CA LYS A 124 -4.16 5.41 -14.05
C LYS A 124 -5.41 4.74 -14.61
N GLY A 125 -5.52 4.62 -15.94
CA GLY A 125 -6.64 3.93 -16.60
C GLY A 125 -6.70 2.42 -16.35
N MET A 126 -5.64 1.81 -15.84
CA MET A 126 -5.59 0.39 -15.47
C MET A 126 -5.95 0.13 -14.01
N PHE A 127 -6.10 1.15 -13.17
CA PHE A 127 -6.30 0.96 -11.72
C PHE A 127 -7.55 0.15 -11.40
N ILE A 128 -8.64 0.38 -12.14
CA ILE A 128 -9.93 -0.31 -11.98
C ILE A 128 -10.15 -1.44 -13.01
N ALA A 129 -9.09 -1.89 -13.68
CA ALA A 129 -9.15 -3.07 -14.56
C ALA A 129 -9.08 -4.36 -13.74
N SER A 130 -9.53 -5.49 -14.31
CA SER A 130 -9.41 -6.80 -13.65
C SER A 130 -7.95 -7.20 -13.42
N ASP A 131 -7.70 -8.08 -12.45
CA ASP A 131 -6.36 -8.57 -12.14
C ASP A 131 -5.72 -9.19 -13.39
N ASP A 132 -6.49 -9.91 -14.22
CA ASP A 132 -5.99 -10.48 -15.48
C ASP A 132 -5.42 -9.40 -16.42
N LYS A 133 -6.15 -8.28 -16.60
CA LYS A 133 -5.72 -7.18 -17.47
C LYS A 133 -4.51 -6.46 -16.90
N GLN A 134 -4.55 -6.12 -15.62
CA GLN A 134 -3.43 -5.48 -14.94
C GLN A 134 -2.16 -6.34 -15.00
N PHE A 135 -2.30 -7.66 -14.78
CA PHE A 135 -1.15 -8.54 -14.74
C PHE A 135 -0.57 -8.77 -16.13
N LYS A 136 -1.39 -8.85 -17.19
CA LYS A 136 -0.91 -8.87 -18.57
C LYS A 136 -0.13 -7.60 -18.91
N PHE A 137 -0.66 -6.43 -18.53
CA PHE A 137 0.04 -5.16 -18.68
C PHE A 137 1.42 -5.20 -17.99
N CYS A 138 1.47 -5.68 -16.76
CA CYS A 138 2.72 -5.78 -16.00
C CYS A 138 3.68 -6.83 -16.58
N THR A 139 3.20 -7.98 -17.05
CA THR A 139 4.02 -9.01 -17.71
C THR A 139 4.62 -8.50 -19.01
N LYS A 140 3.86 -7.70 -19.78
CA LYS A 140 4.39 -7.03 -20.98
C LYS A 140 5.53 -6.07 -20.63
N ALA A 141 5.36 -5.24 -19.59
CA ALA A 141 6.43 -4.36 -19.12
C ALA A 141 7.68 -5.13 -18.67
N LEU A 142 7.51 -6.29 -18.00
CA LEU A 142 8.62 -7.17 -17.64
C LEU A 142 9.33 -7.75 -18.87
N LYS A 143 8.58 -8.24 -19.86
CA LYS A 143 9.15 -8.72 -21.12
C LYS A 143 10.01 -7.66 -21.80
N GLU A 144 9.49 -6.44 -21.93
CA GLU A 144 10.23 -5.31 -22.51
C GLU A 144 11.50 -4.97 -21.73
N ALA A 145 11.46 -5.03 -20.39
CA ALA A 145 12.63 -4.80 -19.55
C ALA A 145 13.70 -5.90 -19.71
N ILE A 146 13.30 -7.16 -19.89
CA ILE A 146 14.22 -8.26 -20.20
C ILE A 146 14.85 -8.06 -21.58
N GLU A 147 14.05 -7.70 -22.59
CA GLU A 147 14.52 -7.49 -23.96
C GLU A 147 15.50 -6.30 -24.07
N LYS A 148 15.32 -5.27 -23.23
CA LYS A 148 16.25 -4.14 -23.11
C LYS A 148 17.53 -4.46 -22.34
N GLY A 149 17.55 -5.56 -21.59
CA GLY A 149 18.65 -5.93 -20.72
C GLY A 149 18.62 -5.25 -19.34
N ASP A 150 17.54 -4.53 -19.01
CA ASP A 150 17.35 -3.91 -17.69
C ASP A 150 17.13 -4.97 -16.59
N ILE A 151 16.58 -6.13 -16.98
CA ILE A 151 16.37 -7.27 -16.10
C ILE A 151 17.07 -8.51 -16.69
N PRO A 152 18.01 -9.14 -15.96
CA PRO A 152 18.69 -10.34 -16.44
C PRO A 152 17.71 -11.51 -16.52
N LYS A 153 17.60 -12.15 -17.69
CA LYS A 153 16.72 -13.32 -17.90
C LYS A 153 17.10 -14.51 -17.01
N GLU A 154 18.35 -14.57 -16.54
CA GLU A 154 18.94 -15.66 -15.75
C GLU A 154 18.31 -15.80 -14.37
N ILE A 155 17.60 -14.78 -13.87
CA ILE A 155 16.87 -14.85 -12.60
C ILE A 155 15.54 -15.61 -12.71
N PHE A 156 15.14 -15.98 -13.93
CA PHE A 156 13.92 -16.71 -14.23
C PHE A 156 14.23 -18.12 -14.73
N THR A 157 13.37 -19.08 -14.36
CA THR A 157 13.43 -20.44 -14.94
C THR A 157 12.93 -20.43 -16.38
N GLU A 158 13.27 -21.46 -17.17
CA GLU A 158 12.78 -21.61 -18.54
C GLU A 158 11.25 -21.55 -18.65
N LYS A 159 10.53 -22.13 -17.68
CA LYS A 159 9.07 -22.05 -17.66
C LYS A 159 8.58 -20.62 -17.42
N GLN A 160 9.22 -19.89 -16.50
CA GLN A 160 8.84 -18.50 -16.22
C GLN A 160 9.13 -17.61 -17.43
N LEU A 161 10.27 -17.81 -18.09
CA LEU A 161 10.57 -17.09 -19.34
C LEU A 161 9.50 -17.37 -20.41
N ARG A 162 9.08 -18.63 -20.61
CA ARG A 162 7.96 -18.93 -21.54
C ARG A 162 6.68 -18.19 -21.16
N ASP A 163 6.29 -18.22 -19.89
CA ASP A 163 5.09 -17.51 -19.41
C ASP A 163 5.22 -15.99 -19.67
N ILE A 164 6.41 -15.40 -19.43
CA ILE A 164 6.69 -13.98 -19.66
C ILE A 164 6.64 -13.59 -21.15
N TYR A 165 7.32 -14.35 -22.02
CA TYR A 165 7.37 -14.05 -23.45
C TYR A 165 6.03 -14.25 -24.16
N ASN A 166 5.18 -15.13 -23.63
CA ASN A 166 3.79 -15.30 -24.04
C ASN A 166 2.84 -14.23 -23.44
N GLU A 167 3.35 -13.30 -22.63
CA GLU A 167 2.58 -12.24 -21.99
C GLU A 167 1.45 -12.79 -21.08
N GLU A 168 1.71 -13.94 -20.44
CA GLU A 168 0.74 -14.57 -19.56
C GLU A 168 0.45 -13.70 -18.33
N ALA A 169 -0.82 -13.66 -17.94
CA ALA A 169 -1.23 -12.94 -16.74
C ALA A 169 -0.68 -13.56 -15.45
N ARG A 170 -0.29 -14.84 -15.47
CA ARG A 170 0.17 -15.58 -14.29
C ARG A 170 1.44 -16.35 -14.64
N ILE A 171 2.52 -16.04 -13.94
CA ILE A 171 3.84 -16.65 -14.14
C ILE A 171 4.05 -17.71 -13.06
N LYS A 172 4.43 -18.94 -13.43
CA LYS A 172 4.52 -20.04 -12.47
C LYS A 172 5.49 -19.73 -11.30
N GLY A 173 4.97 -19.83 -10.08
CA GLY A 173 5.74 -19.64 -8.85
C GLY A 173 6.01 -18.19 -8.47
N LEU A 174 5.49 -17.24 -9.24
CA LEU A 174 5.53 -15.80 -8.97
C LEU A 174 4.10 -15.26 -8.88
N THR A 175 3.93 -14.16 -8.15
CA THR A 175 2.65 -13.49 -7.95
C THR A 175 2.82 -12.00 -8.22
N TRP A 176 1.91 -11.41 -9.00
CA TRP A 176 1.79 -9.95 -9.05
C TRP A 176 1.12 -9.46 -7.76
N HIS A 177 1.82 -8.61 -7.04
CA HIS A 177 1.38 -7.98 -5.81
C HIS A 177 1.04 -6.51 -6.07
N HIS A 178 -0.20 -6.13 -5.77
CA HIS A 178 -0.61 -4.74 -5.67
C HIS A 178 -0.03 -4.12 -4.40
N HIS A 179 0.97 -3.26 -4.56
CA HIS A 179 1.58 -2.52 -3.46
C HIS A 179 0.61 -1.46 -2.93
N GLN A 180 0.75 -1.03 -1.67
CA GLN A 180 -0.11 0.00 -1.07
C GLN A 180 0.00 1.36 -1.78
N VAL A 181 1.15 1.59 -2.43
CA VAL A 181 1.38 2.76 -3.29
C VAL A 181 0.54 2.65 -4.57
N PRO A 182 -0.28 3.67 -4.91
CA PRO A 182 -1.16 3.64 -6.06
C PRO A 182 -0.47 3.28 -7.37
N GLY A 183 -0.95 2.21 -8.00
CA GLY A 183 -0.46 1.70 -9.27
C GLY A 183 0.89 0.98 -9.22
N LYS A 184 1.61 0.97 -8.09
CA LYS A 184 2.88 0.26 -7.96
C LYS A 184 2.60 -1.24 -7.87
N MET A 185 3.20 -1.99 -8.80
CA MET A 185 3.04 -3.43 -8.93
C MET A 185 4.39 -4.11 -8.77
N GLN A 186 4.43 -5.18 -7.99
CA GLN A 186 5.65 -5.97 -7.78
C GLN A 186 5.42 -7.43 -8.17
N LEU A 187 6.32 -8.00 -8.97
CA LEU A 187 6.35 -9.43 -9.22
C LEU A 187 7.18 -10.09 -8.12
N VAL A 188 6.52 -10.83 -7.23
CA VAL A 188 7.14 -11.41 -6.04
C VAL A 188 7.11 -12.94 -6.06
N VAL A 189 8.06 -13.57 -5.38
CA VAL A 189 8.06 -15.04 -5.19
C VAL A 189 6.78 -15.44 -4.44
N SER A 190 5.95 -16.31 -5.03
CA SER A 190 4.64 -16.64 -4.47
C SER A 190 4.72 -17.21 -3.07
N LYS A 191 5.79 -17.93 -2.71
CA LYS A 191 5.98 -18.47 -1.36
C LYS A 191 6.16 -17.38 -0.31
N THR A 192 6.91 -16.32 -0.64
CA THR A 192 7.15 -15.16 0.22
C THR A 192 5.88 -14.31 0.36
N HIS A 193 5.12 -14.19 -0.72
CA HIS A 193 3.84 -13.45 -0.76
C HIS A 193 2.71 -14.06 0.09
N LYS A 194 2.87 -15.30 0.60
CA LYS A 194 1.87 -16.02 1.44
C LYS A 194 1.68 -15.42 2.85
N VAL A 195 1.93 -14.14 3.03
CA VAL A 195 1.51 -13.37 4.19
C VAL A 195 0.15 -12.77 3.87
N ASN A 196 -0.85 -13.00 4.72
CA ASN A 196 -2.15 -12.34 4.52
C ASN A 196 -1.96 -10.85 4.79
N HIS A 197 -2.46 -9.98 3.93
CA HIS A 197 -2.35 -8.52 4.08
C HIS A 197 -3.50 -7.82 3.35
N LEU A 198 -3.74 -6.56 3.71
CA LEU A 198 -4.55 -5.65 2.90
C LEU A 198 -3.73 -5.27 1.66
N GLY A 199 -4.16 -5.75 0.49
CA GLY A 199 -3.48 -5.46 -0.78
C GLY A 199 -3.89 -4.12 -1.37
N GLY A 200 -3.00 -3.50 -2.17
CA GLY A 200 -3.23 -2.20 -2.79
C GLY A 200 -4.48 -2.12 -3.68
N ASN A 201 -4.90 -3.23 -4.28
CA ASN A 201 -6.16 -3.28 -5.05
C ASN A 201 -7.37 -2.83 -4.22
N ALA A 202 -7.43 -3.18 -2.93
CA ALA A 202 -8.50 -2.73 -2.04
C ALA A 202 -8.43 -1.24 -1.67
N LEU A 203 -7.26 -0.61 -1.86
CA LEU A 203 -7.03 0.81 -1.58
C LEU A 203 -7.31 1.68 -2.81
N TRP A 204 -6.75 1.32 -3.97
CA TRP A 204 -6.74 2.17 -5.16
C TRP A 204 -7.31 1.52 -6.43
N GLY A 205 -7.73 0.25 -6.38
CA GLY A 205 -8.24 -0.52 -7.52
C GLY A 205 -9.69 -1.02 -7.38
N ASP A 206 -10.46 -0.45 -6.45
CA ASP A 206 -11.84 -0.85 -6.11
C ASP A 206 -12.03 -2.31 -5.68
N GLY A 207 -10.93 -3.04 -5.42
CA GLY A 207 -10.96 -4.46 -5.07
C GLY A 207 -11.41 -5.37 -6.21
N ILE A 208 -11.35 -4.90 -7.46
CA ILE A 208 -11.76 -5.66 -8.65
C ILE A 208 -10.71 -6.74 -8.94
N ARG A 209 -11.13 -8.02 -9.03
CA ARG A 209 -10.23 -9.16 -9.27
C ARG A 209 -10.53 -9.86 -10.60
#